data_AF-A0A3B6LTK7-F1
#
_entry.id   AF-A0A3B6LTK7-F1
#
_cell.length_a   1.000
_cell.length_b   1.000
_cell.length_c   1.000
_cell.angle_alpha   90.00
_cell.angle_beta   90.00
_cell.angle_gamma   90.00
#
_symmetry.space_group_name_H-M   'P 1'
#
loop_
_entity.id
_entity.type
_entity.pdbx_description
1 polymer ?
#
loop_
_entity_poly.entity_id
_entity_poly.type
_entity_poly.pdbx_seq_one_letter_code
_entity_poly.pdbx_strand_id
1 'polypeptide(L)'
;MAAAAASAWDGPTAGELKAAGAEAIPGGVRVKGWVIQSHKGPILNSASVSLYEDKLQTTHLPEMVFGESFVSIQNAQTGVKLHFNALDALKAWKQEALPPVQVPAAAKWKFRSNPADQVVLDYDYTFTTPYCGSDVVLNQDATQTSLDECSNLCWEDTDDRIDLIALSAKEPILFYDEMS
;
A
#
# COMPACT_ATOMS: atom_id res chain seq x y z
N MET A 1 34.60 8.22 7.35
CA MET A 1 33.17 8.49 7.61
C MET A 1 32.55 7.21 8.11
N ALA A 2 32.15 7.17 9.38
CA ALA A 2 31.48 6.01 9.95
C ALA A 2 30.01 6.02 9.50
N ALA A 3 29.56 4.95 8.86
CA ALA A 3 28.13 4.72 8.64
C ALA A 3 27.49 4.52 10.01
N ALA A 4 26.54 5.38 10.37
CA ALA A 4 25.67 5.14 11.51
C ALA A 4 24.80 3.92 11.16
N ALA A 5 25.02 2.81 11.84
CA ALA A 5 24.11 1.68 11.80
C ALA A 5 22.75 2.18 12.31
N ALA A 6 21.69 2.01 11.50
CA ALA A 6 20.33 2.22 11.97
C ALA A 6 20.11 1.26 13.15
N SER A 7 19.97 1.81 14.36
CA SER A 7 19.59 1.02 15.52
C SER A 7 18.22 0.42 15.22
N ALA A 8 18.09 -0.91 15.35
CA ALA A 8 16.79 -1.56 15.34
C ALA A 8 15.89 -0.86 16.37
N TRP A 9 14.69 -0.45 15.97
CA TRP A 9 13.74 0.15 16.88
C TRP A 9 13.26 -0.93 17.85
N ASP A 10 13.60 -0.78 19.14
CA ASP A 10 13.29 -1.75 20.20
C ASP A 10 11.82 -1.74 20.64
N GLY A 11 10.96 -0.98 19.95
CA GLY A 11 9.57 -0.76 20.35
C GLY A 11 9.42 0.28 21.46
N PRO A 12 8.19 0.72 21.77
CA PRO A 12 7.95 1.62 22.89
C PRO A 12 7.92 0.85 24.21
N THR A 13 8.31 1.51 25.29
CA THR A 13 8.05 1.02 26.64
C THR A 13 6.57 1.11 26.98
N ALA A 14 6.12 0.29 27.94
CA ALA A 14 4.76 0.39 28.48
C ALA A 14 4.46 1.78 29.09
N GLY A 15 5.48 2.46 29.61
CA GLY A 15 5.38 3.80 30.15
C GLY A 15 5.09 4.85 29.07
N GLU A 16 5.78 4.77 27.93
CA GLU A 16 5.57 5.66 26.79
C GLU A 16 4.20 5.47 26.15
N LEU A 17 3.76 4.22 25.96
CA LEU A 17 2.40 3.92 25.49
C LEU A 17 1.35 4.52 26.42
N LYS A 18 1.48 4.28 27.74
CA LYS A 18 0.55 4.82 28.73
C LYS A 18 0.55 6.35 28.75
N ALA A 19 1.71 6.99 28.67
CA ALA A 19 1.82 8.45 28.66
C ALA A 19 1.14 9.07 27.41
N ALA A 20 1.17 8.37 26.28
CA ALA A 20 0.50 8.79 25.05
C ALA A 20 -1.01 8.44 25.00
N GLY A 21 -1.52 7.69 25.99
CA GLY A 21 -2.88 7.13 25.93
C GLY A 21 -3.02 6.07 24.84
N ALA A 22 -1.94 5.33 24.59
CA ALA A 22 -1.84 4.28 23.60
C ALA A 22 -1.82 2.88 24.25
N GLU A 23 -2.25 1.89 23.49
CA GLU A 23 -2.32 0.48 23.85
C GLU A 23 -1.73 -0.35 22.71
N ALA A 24 -0.76 -1.22 23.01
CA ALA A 24 -0.23 -2.17 22.03
C ALA A 24 -1.28 -3.25 21.72
N ILE A 25 -1.47 -3.55 20.44
CA ILE A 25 -2.36 -4.60 19.95
C ILE A 25 -1.57 -5.55 19.03
N PRO A 26 -2.06 -6.76 18.73
CA PRO A 26 -1.39 -7.66 17.79
C PRO A 26 -1.18 -6.97 16.43
N GLY A 27 0.08 -6.82 16.03
CA GLY A 27 0.46 -6.16 14.77
C GLY A 27 0.16 -4.66 14.73
N GLY A 28 0.05 -3.96 15.87
CA GLY A 28 -0.38 -2.56 15.83
C GLY A 28 -0.37 -1.80 17.14
N VAL A 29 -0.96 -0.61 17.08
CA VAL A 29 -1.23 0.25 18.24
C VAL A 29 -2.61 0.87 18.15
N ARG A 30 -3.27 1.02 19.29
CA ARG A 30 -4.47 1.84 19.45
C ARG A 30 -4.08 3.10 20.20
N VAL A 31 -4.41 4.28 19.67
CA VAL A 31 -4.11 5.56 20.31
C VAL A 31 -5.19 6.58 19.99
N LYS A 32 -5.76 7.24 21.00
CA LYS A 32 -6.73 8.33 20.84
C LYS A 32 -7.87 8.05 19.84
N GLY A 33 -8.44 6.84 19.88
CA GLY A 33 -9.54 6.42 18.99
C GLY A 33 -9.11 5.89 17.63
N TRP A 34 -7.83 6.00 17.28
CA TRP A 34 -7.22 5.40 16.09
C TRP A 34 -6.67 4.02 16.40
N VAL A 35 -6.79 3.11 15.44
CA VAL A 35 -6.21 1.78 15.41
C VAL A 35 -5.33 1.71 14.17
N ILE A 36 -4.03 1.57 14.38
CA ILE A 36 -3.03 1.39 13.32
C ILE A 36 -2.58 -0.06 13.40
N GLN A 37 -2.69 -0.80 12.30
CA GLN A 37 -2.37 -2.21 12.28
C GLN A 37 -1.72 -2.59 10.95
N SER A 38 -0.70 -3.44 11.03
CA SER A 38 -0.06 -4.11 9.91
C SER A 38 -0.18 -5.63 10.04
N HIS A 39 -0.08 -6.32 8.91
CA HIS A 39 -0.02 -7.77 8.84
C HIS A 39 0.93 -8.17 7.71
N LYS A 40 1.87 -9.08 7.97
CA LYS A 40 2.79 -9.61 6.96
C LYS A 40 2.44 -11.05 6.66
N GLY A 41 1.89 -11.28 5.48
CA GLY A 41 1.61 -12.61 4.94
C GLY A 41 2.76 -13.12 4.07
N PRO A 42 2.74 -14.41 3.69
CA PRO A 42 3.67 -14.94 2.70
C PRO A 42 3.37 -14.40 1.30
N ILE A 43 4.32 -14.62 0.38
CA ILE A 43 4.08 -14.45 -1.06
C ILE A 43 2.94 -15.39 -1.48
N LEU A 44 2.15 -14.96 -2.47
CA LEU A 44 1.08 -15.77 -3.04
C LEU A 44 1.55 -17.18 -3.42
N ASN A 45 0.78 -18.18 -3.03
CA ASN A 45 0.91 -19.53 -3.56
C ASN A 45 0.25 -19.64 -4.94
N SER A 46 0.47 -20.75 -5.64
CA SER A 46 -0.06 -20.95 -7.01
C SER A 46 -1.58 -20.83 -7.12
N ALA A 47 -2.34 -21.28 -6.13
CA ALA A 47 -3.81 -21.15 -6.15
C ALA A 47 -4.25 -19.70 -5.98
N SER A 48 -3.59 -18.95 -5.10
CA SER A 48 -3.87 -17.53 -4.89
C SER A 48 -3.42 -16.66 -6.07
N VAL A 49 -2.34 -17.05 -6.77
CA VAL A 49 -1.91 -16.41 -8.03
C VAL A 49 -3.03 -16.48 -9.06
N SER A 50 -3.60 -17.66 -9.34
CA SER A 50 -4.68 -17.79 -10.33
C SER A 50 -5.93 -16.97 -9.96
N LEU A 51 -6.21 -16.81 -8.66
CA LEU A 51 -7.28 -15.94 -8.20
C LEU A 51 -6.97 -14.46 -8.41
N TYR A 52 -5.71 -14.04 -8.26
CA TYR A 52 -5.28 -12.69 -8.60
C TYR A 52 -5.34 -12.46 -10.10
N GLU A 53 -4.90 -13.42 -10.92
CA GLU A 53 -4.96 -13.35 -12.37
C GLU A 53 -6.40 -13.22 -12.88
N ASP A 54 -7.33 -13.98 -12.28
CA ASP A 54 -8.76 -13.89 -12.59
C ASP A 54 -9.34 -12.53 -12.16
N LYS A 55 -9.08 -12.08 -10.93
CA LYS A 55 -9.58 -10.77 -10.45
C LYS A 55 -9.03 -9.59 -11.24
N LEU A 56 -7.77 -9.66 -11.63
CA LEU A 56 -7.08 -8.61 -12.36
C LEU A 56 -7.22 -8.83 -13.87
N GLN A 57 -7.77 -9.94 -14.36
CA GLN A 57 -7.87 -10.28 -15.77
C GLN A 57 -6.51 -10.10 -16.51
N THR A 58 -5.41 -10.58 -15.92
CA THR A 58 -4.04 -10.51 -16.45
C THR A 58 -3.22 -11.67 -15.91
N THR A 59 -2.28 -12.19 -16.70
CA THR A 59 -1.29 -13.20 -16.26
C THR A 59 0.04 -12.55 -15.87
N HIS A 60 0.14 -11.23 -15.98
CA HIS A 60 1.35 -10.48 -15.64
C HIS A 60 1.24 -9.92 -14.22
N LEU A 61 1.92 -10.58 -13.28
CA LEU A 61 2.04 -10.18 -11.89
C LEU A 61 3.52 -10.01 -11.51
N PRO A 62 3.83 -9.19 -10.49
CA PRO A 62 5.16 -9.18 -9.88
C PRO A 62 5.57 -10.59 -9.40
N GLU A 63 6.87 -10.88 -9.37
CA GLU A 63 7.39 -12.17 -8.88
C GLU A 63 6.99 -12.43 -7.41
N MET A 64 7.05 -11.39 -6.58
CA MET A 64 6.72 -11.44 -5.16
C MET A 64 5.49 -10.58 -4.89
N VAL A 65 4.31 -11.20 -4.89
CA VAL A 65 3.06 -10.54 -4.49
C VAL A 65 2.71 -10.95 -3.06
N PHE A 66 2.68 -10.00 -2.16
CA PHE A 66 2.28 -10.21 -0.76
C PHE A 66 0.77 -9.96 -0.59
N GLY A 67 -0.03 -10.89 -1.08
CA GLY A 67 -1.47 -10.65 -1.23
C GLY A 67 -2.29 -10.60 0.06
N GLU A 68 -1.74 -11.12 1.16
CA GLU A 68 -2.38 -11.05 2.50
C GLU A 68 -1.75 -9.94 3.37
N SER A 69 -0.69 -9.29 2.88
CA SER A 69 -0.05 -8.22 3.60
C SER A 69 -0.83 -6.92 3.49
N PHE A 70 -0.98 -6.21 4.60
CA PHE A 70 -1.67 -4.92 4.61
C PHE A 70 -1.18 -3.98 5.71
N VAL A 71 -1.44 -2.69 5.50
CA VAL A 71 -1.41 -1.66 6.55
C VAL A 71 -2.79 -1.01 6.60
N SER A 72 -3.29 -0.76 7.80
CA SER A 72 -4.58 -0.11 8.01
C SER A 72 -4.50 0.94 9.10
N ILE A 73 -5.20 2.04 8.87
CA ILE A 73 -5.39 3.14 9.82
C ILE A 73 -6.88 3.36 9.93
N GLN A 74 -7.46 3.07 11.08
CA GLN A 74 -8.89 3.14 11.30
C GLN A 74 -9.22 4.01 12.51
N ASN A 75 -10.16 4.93 12.36
CA ASN A 75 -10.78 5.61 13.49
C ASN A 75 -12.02 4.84 13.93
N ALA A 76 -12.00 4.30 15.14
CA ALA A 76 -13.10 3.46 15.65
C ALA A 76 -14.39 4.24 15.90
N GLN A 77 -14.30 5.56 16.14
CA GLN A 77 -15.46 6.40 16.46
C GLN A 77 -16.21 6.83 15.20
N THR A 78 -15.49 7.23 14.16
CA THR A 78 -16.07 7.71 12.89
C THR A 78 -16.24 6.60 11.85
N GLY A 79 -15.58 5.45 12.04
CA GLY A 79 -15.59 4.35 11.08
C GLY A 79 -14.68 4.56 9.88
N VAL A 80 -14.03 5.73 9.76
CA VAL A 80 -13.05 6.03 8.70
C VAL A 80 -11.90 5.04 8.76
N LYS A 81 -11.60 4.41 7.62
CA LYS A 81 -10.50 3.47 7.46
C LYS A 81 -9.74 3.76 6.17
N LEU A 82 -8.43 3.92 6.30
CA LEU A 82 -7.49 3.83 5.20
C LEU A 82 -6.83 2.46 5.24
N HIS A 83 -6.68 1.83 4.08
CA HIS A 83 -6.16 0.48 3.94
C HIS A 83 -5.26 0.37 2.72
N PHE A 84 -4.10 -0.23 2.89
CA PHE A 84 -3.09 -0.39 1.85
C PHE A 84 -2.85 -1.89 1.62
N ASN A 85 -3.08 -2.36 0.39
CA ASN A 85 -2.88 -3.76 0.03
C ASN A 85 -2.45 -3.92 -1.44
N ALA A 86 -1.80 -5.04 -1.75
CA ALA A 86 -1.27 -5.31 -3.08
C ALA A 86 -2.34 -5.46 -4.17
N LEU A 87 -3.50 -6.04 -3.84
CA LEU A 87 -4.55 -6.28 -4.83
C LEU A 87 -5.12 -4.97 -5.37
N ASP A 88 -5.44 -4.02 -4.50
CA ASP A 88 -5.98 -2.73 -4.93
C ASP A 88 -4.93 -1.89 -5.66
N ALA A 89 -3.66 -1.99 -5.26
CA ALA A 89 -2.54 -1.39 -5.99
C ALA A 89 -2.41 -1.95 -7.42
N LEU A 90 -2.55 -3.26 -7.60
CA LEU A 90 -2.51 -3.92 -8.90
C LEU A 90 -3.74 -3.60 -9.77
N LYS A 91 -4.92 -3.42 -9.15
CA LYS A 91 -6.12 -2.93 -9.87
C LYS A 91 -5.89 -1.53 -10.41
N ALA A 92 -5.33 -0.62 -9.60
CA ALA A 92 -5.05 0.74 -10.00
C ALA A 92 -3.97 0.80 -11.11
N TRP A 93 -2.91 0.00 -11.01
CA TRP A 93 -1.92 -0.18 -12.08
C TRP A 93 -2.59 -0.59 -13.40
N LYS A 94 -3.47 -1.60 -13.35
CA LYS A 94 -4.15 -2.07 -14.57
C LYS A 94 -5.08 -1.02 -15.18
N GLN A 95 -5.70 -0.18 -14.36
CA GLN A 95 -6.55 0.92 -14.84
C GLN A 95 -5.71 2.08 -15.39
N GLU A 96 -4.45 2.19 -14.99
CA GLU A 96 -3.53 3.19 -15.51
C GLU A 96 -3.18 2.84 -16.97
N ALA A 97 -3.73 3.60 -17.91
CA ALA A 97 -3.43 3.47 -19.34
C ALA A 97 -2.05 4.07 -19.66
N LEU A 98 -1.00 3.66 -18.94
CA LEU A 98 0.35 4.10 -19.25
C LEU A 98 0.76 3.55 -20.63
N PRO A 99 1.30 4.40 -21.51
CA PRO A 99 1.84 3.91 -22.78
C PRO A 99 2.98 2.92 -22.47
N PRO A 100 3.08 1.80 -23.21
CA PRO A 100 4.14 0.82 -23.00
C PRO A 100 5.52 1.47 -22.92
N VAL A 101 6.25 1.23 -21.84
CA VAL A 101 7.58 1.82 -21.62
C VAL A 101 8.52 1.40 -22.74
N GLN A 102 8.92 2.37 -23.57
CA GLN A 102 9.85 2.14 -24.66
C GLN A 102 11.28 2.11 -24.13
N VAL A 103 11.80 0.91 -23.89
CA VAL A 103 13.18 0.71 -23.47
C VAL A 103 14.16 1.25 -24.54
N PRO A 104 15.13 2.12 -24.20
CA PRO A 104 16.15 2.59 -25.15
C PRO A 104 16.99 1.45 -25.75
N ALA A 105 17.13 0.32 -25.03
CA ALA A 105 17.75 -0.89 -25.56
C ALA A 105 16.93 -1.49 -26.72
N ALA A 106 15.59 -1.48 -26.63
CA ALA A 106 14.73 -1.86 -27.75
C ALA A 106 14.91 -0.92 -28.94
N ALA A 107 15.20 0.38 -28.74
CA ALA A 107 15.48 1.30 -29.84
C ALA A 107 16.75 0.94 -30.65
N LYS A 108 17.75 0.28 -30.04
CA LYS A 108 18.91 -0.25 -30.77
C LYS A 108 18.59 -1.53 -31.56
N TRP A 109 17.61 -2.32 -31.10
CA TRP A 109 17.08 -3.47 -31.85
C TRP A 109 16.14 -3.04 -32.98
N LYS A 110 15.39 -1.93 -32.81
CA LYS A 110 14.48 -1.34 -33.81
C LYS A 110 15.14 -1.02 -35.15
N PHE A 111 16.45 -0.78 -35.17
CA PHE A 111 17.17 -0.45 -36.41
C PHE A 111 17.53 -1.69 -37.25
N ARG A 112 17.40 -2.90 -36.70
CA ARG A 112 17.88 -4.14 -37.35
C ARG A 112 16.80 -5.20 -37.63
N SER A 113 15.56 -5.02 -37.18
CA SER A 113 14.48 -6.00 -37.36
C SER A 113 13.42 -5.54 -38.37
N ASN A 114 12.79 -6.52 -39.03
CA ASN A 114 11.69 -6.32 -39.98
C ASN A 114 10.46 -5.76 -39.23
N PRO A 115 9.63 -4.87 -39.82
CA PRO A 115 8.46 -4.29 -39.13
C PRO A 115 7.45 -5.32 -38.61
N ALA A 116 7.47 -6.55 -39.15
CA ALA A 116 6.61 -7.66 -38.75
C ALA A 116 7.04 -8.37 -37.46
N ASP A 117 8.29 -8.21 -37.00
CA ASP A 117 8.80 -8.83 -35.78
C ASP A 117 8.72 -7.91 -34.56
N GLN A 118 7.95 -6.81 -34.67
CA GLN A 118 7.74 -5.87 -33.58
C GLN A 118 6.79 -6.47 -32.55
N VAL A 119 7.35 -7.03 -31.47
CA VAL A 119 6.59 -7.34 -30.25
C VAL A 119 6.35 -6.03 -29.52
N VAL A 120 5.21 -5.39 -29.79
CA VAL A 120 4.66 -4.40 -28.88
C VAL A 120 4.19 -5.18 -27.65
N LEU A 121 4.85 -4.94 -26.52
CA LEU A 121 4.40 -5.49 -25.26
C LEU A 121 3.20 -4.67 -24.80
N ASP A 122 2.08 -5.33 -24.54
CA ASP A 122 0.85 -4.69 -24.07
C ASP A 122 0.90 -4.34 -22.57
N TYR A 123 2.09 -4.40 -21.94
CA TYR A 123 2.28 -4.09 -20.52
C TYR A 123 3.65 -3.48 -20.19
N ASP A 124 3.68 -2.63 -19.17
CA ASP A 124 4.88 -2.06 -18.60
C ASP A 124 5.38 -2.96 -17.44
N TYR A 125 6.56 -3.55 -17.58
CA TYR A 125 7.18 -4.37 -16.52
C TYR A 125 7.50 -3.58 -15.22
N THR A 126 7.10 -2.30 -15.15
CA THR A 126 7.37 -1.40 -14.03
C THR A 126 6.34 -1.50 -12.92
N PHE A 127 5.14 -2.06 -13.17
CA PHE A 127 4.04 -2.13 -12.18
C PHE A 127 3.82 -0.78 -11.48
N THR A 128 4.03 0.32 -12.21
CA THR A 128 3.82 1.68 -11.70
C THR A 128 2.35 1.81 -11.38
N THR A 129 2.02 2.30 -10.19
CA THR A 129 0.63 2.39 -9.77
C THR A 129 0.36 3.78 -9.20
N PRO A 130 -0.79 4.41 -9.53
CA PRO A 130 -1.20 5.66 -8.93
C PRO A 130 -1.89 5.42 -7.58
N TYR A 131 -1.84 4.20 -7.05
CA TYR A 131 -2.51 3.80 -5.83
C TYR A 131 -2.01 4.58 -4.61
N CYS A 132 -2.92 5.34 -4.01
CA CYS A 132 -2.68 6.15 -2.81
C CYS A 132 -3.33 5.56 -1.54
N GLY A 133 -3.77 4.30 -1.60
CA GLY A 133 -4.56 3.65 -0.54
C GLY A 133 -6.03 3.52 -0.89
N SER A 134 -6.72 2.61 -0.20
CA SER A 134 -8.16 2.39 -0.29
C SER A 134 -8.83 3.02 0.93
N ASP A 135 -9.80 3.90 0.73
CA ASP A 135 -10.63 4.45 1.81
C ASP A 135 -11.98 3.74 1.94
N VAL A 136 -12.44 3.57 3.17
CA VAL A 136 -13.75 3.01 3.50
C VAL A 136 -14.30 3.73 4.74
N VAL A 137 -15.60 4.02 4.76
CA VAL A 137 -16.31 4.46 5.97
C VAL A 137 -17.19 3.32 6.45
N LEU A 138 -16.79 2.67 7.55
CA LEU A 138 -17.57 1.58 8.13
C LEU A 138 -18.74 2.13 8.96
N ASN A 139 -19.97 2.01 8.43
CA ASN A 139 -21.17 2.32 9.19
C ASN A 139 -21.38 1.26 10.29
N GLN A 140 -21.50 1.68 11.55
CA GLN A 140 -21.64 0.79 12.71
C GLN A 140 -22.93 -0.06 12.69
N ASP A 141 -23.91 0.29 11.85
CA ASP A 141 -25.23 -0.36 11.78
C ASP A 141 -25.49 -1.18 10.50
N ALA A 142 -24.54 -1.26 9.56
CA ALA A 142 -24.74 -1.99 8.31
C ALA A 142 -24.29 -3.46 8.45
N THR A 143 -25.26 -4.34 8.65
CA THR A 143 -25.08 -5.79 8.42
C THR A 143 -24.47 -6.02 7.04
N GLN A 144 -23.41 -6.83 7.02
CA GLN A 144 -22.63 -7.24 5.84
C GLN A 144 -23.52 -7.54 4.62
N THR A 145 -23.64 -6.60 3.70
CA THR A 145 -24.15 -6.86 2.36
C THR A 145 -23.60 -5.80 1.41
N SER A 146 -22.91 -6.27 0.36
CA SER A 146 -22.28 -5.51 -0.75
C SER A 146 -21.08 -4.61 -0.39
N LEU A 147 -19.96 -4.90 -1.06
CA LEU A 147 -18.65 -4.24 -0.95
C LEU A 147 -18.54 -2.95 -1.78
N ASP A 148 -19.64 -2.41 -2.30
CA ASP A 148 -19.59 -1.43 -3.38
C ASP A 148 -20.02 0.01 -3.02
N GLU A 149 -20.59 0.29 -1.84
CA GLU A 149 -20.98 1.66 -1.49
C GLU A 149 -20.81 1.98 0.00
N CYS A 150 -19.65 2.51 0.41
CA CYS A 150 -19.50 3.25 1.67
C CYS A 150 -18.18 4.05 1.72
N SER A 151 -18.11 5.14 0.95
CA SER A 151 -17.09 6.19 1.14
C SER A 151 -17.77 7.55 1.22
N ASN A 152 -17.99 8.04 2.44
CA ASN A 152 -18.33 9.44 2.70
C ASN A 152 -17.06 10.27 3.02
N LEU A 153 -15.87 9.80 2.61
CA LEU A 153 -14.65 10.60 2.73
C LEU A 153 -14.62 11.64 1.60
N CYS A 154 -14.56 12.92 1.96
CA CYS A 154 -14.35 13.99 1.00
C CYS A 154 -12.85 14.28 0.91
N TRP A 155 -12.23 13.89 -0.19
CA TRP A 155 -10.86 14.30 -0.51
C TRP A 155 -10.92 15.68 -1.19
N GLU A 156 -10.14 16.63 -0.67
CA GLU A 156 -10.10 18.01 -1.18
C GLU A 156 -8.66 18.39 -1.54
N ASP A 157 -8.50 19.14 -2.63
CA ASP A 157 -7.23 19.71 -2.99
C ASP A 157 -6.80 20.74 -1.93
N THR A 158 -5.53 20.69 -1.53
CA THR A 158 -4.97 21.66 -0.58
C THR A 158 -3.56 22.07 -1.01
N ASP A 159 -3.22 23.34 -0.75
CA ASP A 159 -1.86 23.87 -0.87
C ASP A 159 -1.03 23.59 0.39
N ASP A 160 -1.65 23.06 1.45
CA ASP A 160 -0.97 22.67 2.68
C ASP A 160 0.06 21.59 2.40
N ARG A 161 1.24 21.75 2.99
CA ARG A 161 2.35 20.80 2.86
C ARG A 161 2.60 20.11 4.19
N ILE A 162 3.11 18.89 4.10
CA ILE A 162 3.58 18.16 5.27
C ILE A 162 4.66 18.99 5.97
N ASP A 163 4.44 19.30 7.25
CA ASP A 163 5.38 20.06 8.06
C ASP A 163 6.61 19.21 8.38
N LEU A 164 7.71 19.48 7.66
CA LEU A 164 8.98 18.79 7.85
C LEU A 164 9.61 19.07 9.22
N ILE A 165 9.31 20.21 9.85
CA ILE A 165 9.81 20.54 11.20
C ILE A 165 9.12 19.63 12.21
N ALA A 166 7.80 19.46 12.12
CA ALA A 166 7.05 18.52 12.94
C ALA A 166 7.56 17.08 12.78
N LEU A 167 7.89 16.66 11.56
CA LEU A 167 8.50 15.34 11.29
C LEU A 167 9.91 15.17 11.87
N SER A 168 10.64 16.27 12.09
CA SER A 168 11.99 16.23 12.68
C SER A 168 12.00 16.16 14.22
N ALA A 169 10.81 16.29 14.84
CA ALA A 169 10.67 16.23 16.28
C ALA A 169 11.05 14.84 16.81
N LYS A 170 11.80 14.81 17.91
CA LYS A 170 12.24 13.57 18.58
C LYS A 170 11.21 13.15 19.63
N GLU A 171 10.04 12.76 19.17
CA GLU A 171 9.01 12.14 20.01
C GLU A 171 9.18 10.61 20.03
N PRO A 172 8.80 9.94 21.12
CA PRO A 172 8.88 8.48 21.18
C PRO A 172 7.97 7.85 20.12
N ILE A 173 8.55 7.00 19.28
CA ILE A 173 7.81 6.24 18.27
C ILE A 173 7.03 5.13 18.97
N LEU A 174 5.70 5.26 18.97
CA LEU A 174 4.79 4.30 19.62
C LEU A 174 4.55 3.05 18.77
N PHE A 175 4.70 3.16 17.45
CA PHE A 175 4.56 2.06 16.53
C PHE A 175 5.35 2.34 15.26
N TYR A 176 6.10 1.36 14.79
CA TYR A 176 6.78 1.36 13.51
C TYR A 176 6.66 -0.04 12.92
N ASP A 177 6.31 -0.10 11.64
CA ASP A 177 6.45 -1.31 10.86
C ASP A 177 6.76 -0.94 9.41
N GLU A 178 7.44 -1.84 8.74
CA GLU A 178 7.83 -1.74 7.34
C GLU A 178 7.33 -2.98 6.60
N MET A 179 6.60 -2.77 5.52
CA MET A 179 6.03 -3.85 4.71
C MET A 179 7.00 -4.23 3.60
N SER A 180 7.76 -5.30 3.83
CA SER A 180 8.71 -5.89 2.88
C SER A 180 8.27 -7.28 2.44
#